data_AF-A0A2H6GZQ8-F1
#
_entry.id   AF-A0A2H6GZQ8-F1
#
_cell.length_a   1.000
_cell.length_b   1.000
_cell.length_c   1.000
_cell.angle_alpha   90.00
_cell.angle_beta   90.00
_cell.angle_gamma   90.00
#
_symmetry.space_group_name_H-M   'P 1'
#
loop_
_entity.id
_entity.type
_entity.pdbx_description
1 polymer ?
#
loop_
_entity_poly.entity_id
_entity_poly.type
_entity_poly.pdbx_seq_one_letter_code
_entity_poly.pdbx_strand_id
1 'polypeptide(L)'
;MIIKCPNCKSKNVQKRGFRNNNLGKKQKYFCSDCEKWFVESDGFERMRHDPKIIARAIHMHEDGFSLFQTQNHLWQYDGVKVTRKTISDWTKKYSLFLKSHKFSGKTKTKRKTTL
;
A
#
# COMPACT_ATOMS: atom_id res chain seq x y z
N MET A 1 15.69 -12.96 -10.77
CA MET A 1 14.93 -11.73 -11.11
C MET A 1 15.86 -10.76 -11.83
N ILE A 2 15.46 -10.22 -12.98
CA ILE A 2 16.23 -9.22 -13.74
C ILE A 2 15.72 -7.84 -13.33
N ILE A 3 16.59 -7.04 -12.71
CA ILE A 3 16.26 -5.68 -12.29
C ILE A 3 16.42 -4.76 -13.50
N LYS A 4 15.37 -4.01 -13.80
CA LYS A 4 15.37 -3.02 -14.89
C LYS A 4 15.18 -1.63 -14.31
N CYS A 5 15.82 -0.65 -14.93
CA CYS A 5 15.59 0.74 -14.55
C CYS A 5 14.13 1.13 -14.85
N PRO A 6 13.39 1.73 -13.90
CA PRO A 6 12.00 2.16 -14.14
C PRO A 6 11.90 3.31 -15.16
N ASN A 7 12.99 4.07 -15.37
CA ASN A 7 13.00 5.22 -16.28
C ASN A 7 13.33 4.82 -17.73
N CYS A 8 14.42 4.09 -17.95
CA CYS A 8 14.90 3.74 -19.30
C CYS A 8 14.76 2.26 -19.66
N LYS A 9 14.25 1.41 -18.75
CA LYS A 9 14.09 -0.05 -18.91
C LYS A 9 15.38 -0.84 -19.16
N SER A 10 16.54 -0.19 -19.10
CA SER A 10 17.83 -0.86 -19.23
C SER A 10 18.08 -1.86 -18.09
N LYS A 11 18.87 -2.90 -18.41
CA LYS A 11 19.40 -3.89 -17.48
C LYS A 11 20.75 -3.47 -16.88
N ASN A 12 21.35 -2.38 -17.37
CA ASN A 12 22.63 -1.87 -16.89
C ASN A 12 22.44 -1.13 -15.55
N VAL A 13 22.25 -1.93 -14.50
CA VAL A 13 21.89 -1.48 -13.16
C VAL A 13 22.88 -2.05 -12.15
N GLN A 14 23.43 -1.17 -11.31
CA GLN A 14 24.38 -1.51 -10.25
C GLN A 14 23.74 -1.34 -8.88
N LYS A 15 24.00 -2.26 -7.96
CA LYS A 15 23.65 -2.13 -6.54
C LYS A 15 24.57 -1.08 -5.91
N ARG A 16 24.00 -0.03 -5.31
CA ARG A 16 24.76 1.06 -4.69
C ARG A 16 24.14 1.47 -3.36
N GLY A 17 24.53 0.77 -2.31
CA GLY A 17 24.14 1.06 -0.93
C GLY A 17 22.67 0.76 -0.62
N PHE A 18 22.20 1.29 0.51
CA PHE A 18 20.85 1.04 1.03
C PHE A 18 20.13 2.34 1.37
N ARG A 19 18.83 2.35 1.13
CA ARG A 19 17.92 3.34 1.69
C ARG A 19 17.39 2.81 3.01
N ASN A 20 17.69 3.50 4.10
CA ASN A 20 17.17 3.17 5.42
C ASN A 20 15.84 3.90 5.63
N ASN A 21 14.83 3.18 6.11
CA ASN A 21 13.56 3.71 6.62
C ASN A 21 13.27 3.05 7.97
N ASN A 22 12.28 3.55 8.72
CA ASN A 22 11.89 2.98 10.02
C ASN A 22 11.45 1.51 9.93
N LEU A 23 10.97 1.08 8.76
CA LEU A 23 10.56 -0.30 8.48
C LEU A 23 11.72 -1.22 8.08
N GLY A 24 12.89 -0.67 7.75
CA GLY A 24 14.05 -1.46 7.35
C GLY A 24 14.87 -0.84 6.23
N LYS A 25 15.83 -1.62 5.73
CA LYS A 25 16.76 -1.23 4.67
C LYS A 25 16.27 -1.74 3.34
N LYS A 26 16.13 -0.86 2.34
CA LYS A 26 15.83 -1.21 0.95
C LYS A 26 17.07 -1.04 0.09
N GLN A 27 17.33 -2.00 -0.80
CA GLN A 27 18.46 -1.91 -1.74
C GLN A 27 18.29 -0.72 -2.67
N LYS A 28 19.31 0.13 -2.77
CA LYS A 28 19.35 1.24 -3.72
C LYS A 28 20.13 0.81 -4.95
N TYR A 29 19.63 1.21 -6.12
CA TYR A 29 20.18 0.89 -7.42
C TYR A 29 20.53 2.17 -8.18
N PHE A 30 21.57 2.09 -9.01
CA PHE A 30 21.98 3.14 -9.94
C PHE A 30 21.95 2.57 -11.36
N CYS A 31 21.28 3.25 -12.28
CA CYS A 31 21.32 2.90 -13.69
C CYS A 31 22.45 3.66 -14.37
N SER A 32 23.36 2.96 -15.03
CA SER A 32 24.47 3.57 -15.76
C SER A 32 24.03 4.26 -17.05
N ASP A 33 22.90 3.86 -17.65
CA ASP A 33 22.49 4.39 -18.96
C ASP A 33 21.68 5.69 -18.86
N CYS A 34 20.93 5.89 -17.76
CA CYS A 34 20.18 7.13 -17.54
C CYS A 34 20.65 7.90 -16.30
N GLU A 35 21.72 7.42 -15.65
CA GLU A 35 22.36 8.03 -14.47
C GLU A 35 21.41 8.32 -13.29
N LYS A 36 20.27 7.62 -13.25
CA LYS A 36 19.24 7.80 -12.22
C LYS A 36 19.34 6.73 -11.14
N TRP A 37 19.08 7.18 -9.92
CA TRP A 37 18.92 6.33 -8.76
C TRP A 37 17.49 5.85 -8.62
N PHE A 38 17.31 4.59 -8.25
CA PHE A 38 16.00 4.06 -7.91
C PHE A 38 16.09 2.98 -6.83
N VAL A 39 14.93 2.65 -6.29
CA VAL A 39 14.72 1.54 -5.36
C VAL A 39 13.65 0.68 -5.98
N GLU A 40 13.72 -0.63 -5.78
CA GLU A 40 12.70 -1.56 -6.24
C GLU A 40 11.32 -1.17 -5.68
N SER A 41 10.34 -1.11 -6.57
CA SER A 41 8.95 -0.75 -6.25
C SER A 41 8.27 -1.96 -5.61
N ASP A 42 7.89 -1.84 -4.34
CA ASP A 42 7.07 -2.81 -3.62
C ASP A 42 5.57 -2.47 -3.67
N GLY A 43 5.17 -1.44 -4.43
CA GLY A 43 3.78 -0.94 -4.50
C GLY A 43 3.37 -0.07 -3.29
N PHE A 44 4.24 0.02 -2.28
CA PHE A 44 4.03 0.85 -1.10
C PHE A 44 4.99 2.04 -1.09
N GLU A 45 5.19 2.67 -2.25
CA GLU A 45 6.11 3.80 -2.35
C GLU A 45 5.64 4.96 -1.48
N ARG A 46 6.61 5.53 -0.75
CA ARG A 46 6.43 6.69 0.13
C ARG A 46 5.44 6.47 1.29
N MET A 47 5.14 5.22 1.62
CA MET A 47 4.34 4.89 2.80
C MET A 47 5.23 4.78 4.06
N ARG A 48 4.72 5.29 5.19
CA ARG A 48 5.40 5.24 6.49
C ARG A 48 5.00 4.02 7.33
N HIS A 49 3.80 3.51 7.10
CA HIS A 49 3.25 2.36 7.81
C HIS A 49 3.61 1.07 7.08
N ASP A 50 3.62 -0.04 7.83
CA ASP A 50 3.87 -1.37 7.26
C ASP A 50 2.87 -1.64 6.12
N PRO A 51 3.35 -2.10 4.94
CA PRO A 51 2.51 -2.60 3.86
C PRO A 51 1.36 -3.50 4.30
N LYS A 52 1.59 -4.39 5.28
CA LYS A 52 0.59 -5.33 5.81
C LYS A 52 -0.56 -4.60 6.50
N ILE A 53 -0.25 -3.57 7.28
CA ILE A 53 -1.25 -2.76 7.98
C ILE A 53 -2.11 -2.00 6.97
N ILE A 54 -1.47 -1.42 5.96
CA ILE A 54 -2.16 -0.68 4.90
C ILE A 54 -3.10 -1.62 4.12
N ALA A 55 -2.60 -2.79 3.72
CA ALA A 55 -3.39 -3.80 3.02
C ALA A 55 -4.58 -4.29 3.87
N ARG A 56 -4.37 -4.56 5.16
CA ARG A 56 -5.44 -4.94 6.08
C ARG A 56 -6.51 -3.86 6.17
N ALA A 57 -6.10 -2.60 6.34
CA ALA A 57 -7.02 -1.47 6.44
C ALA A 57 -7.91 -1.33 5.19
N ILE A 58 -7.32 -1.50 4.00
CA ILE A 58 -8.04 -1.48 2.73
C ILE A 58 -9.02 -2.65 2.66
N HIS A 59 -8.55 -3.88 2.92
CA HIS A 59 -9.40 -5.08 2.88
C HIS A 59 -10.62 -4.95 3.78
N MET A 60 -10.43 -4.52 5.04
CA MET A 60 -11.53 -4.28 5.97
C MET A 60 -12.53 -3.27 5.43
N HIS A 61 -12.06 -2.19 4.81
CA HIS A 61 -12.97 -1.18 4.27
C HIS A 61 -13.76 -1.72 3.07
N GLU A 62 -13.13 -2.50 2.19
CA GLU A 62 -13.80 -3.17 1.07
C GLU A 62 -14.82 -4.21 1.55
N ASP A 63 -14.55 -4.90 2.66
CA ASP A 63 -15.51 -5.82 3.33
C ASP A 63 -16.73 -5.09 3.93
N GLY A 64 -16.73 -3.75 3.92
CA GLY A 64 -17.84 -2.92 4.38
C GLY A 64 -17.66 -2.34 5.78
N PHE A 65 -16.49 -2.47 6.40
CA PHE A 65 -16.21 -1.77 7.65
C PHE A 65 -16.14 -0.25 7.40
N SER A 66 -16.79 0.50 8.30
CA SER A 66 -16.63 1.94 8.31
C SER A 66 -15.19 2.33 8.67
N LEU A 67 -14.75 3.51 8.23
CA LEU A 67 -13.40 4.02 8.54
C LEU A 67 -13.11 4.06 10.05
N PHE A 68 -14.14 4.28 10.87
CA PHE A 68 -14.02 4.24 12.32
C PHE A 68 -13.81 2.82 12.85
N GLN A 69 -14.57 1.84 12.36
CA GLN A 69 -14.39 0.45 12.78
C GLN A 69 -13.03 -0.09 12.33
N THR A 70 -12.58 0.24 11.11
CA THR A 70 -11.23 -0.10 10.64
C THR A 70 -10.16 0.52 11.54
N GLN A 71 -10.29 1.82 11.85
CA GLN A 71 -9.37 2.51 12.76
C GLN A 71 -9.31 1.81 14.13
N ASN A 72 -10.46 1.48 14.70
CA ASN A 72 -10.54 0.84 16.01
C ASN A 72 -9.89 -0.55 16.00
N HIS A 73 -10.13 -1.33 14.95
CA HIS A 73 -9.48 -2.64 14.78
C HIS A 73 -7.95 -2.52 14.67
N LEU A 74 -7.44 -1.59 13.87
CA LEU A 74 -6.00 -1.37 13.73
C LEU A 74 -5.35 -0.97 15.07
N TRP A 75 -6.05 -0.19 15.89
CA TRP A 75 -5.56 0.12 17.23
C TRP A 75 -5.60 -1.14 18.12
N GLN A 76 -6.74 -1.83 18.21
CA GLN A 76 -6.91 -2.94 19.14
C GLN A 76 -6.00 -4.14 18.83
N TYR A 77 -5.83 -4.49 17.55
CA TYR A 77 -5.12 -5.71 17.15
C TYR A 77 -3.70 -5.48 16.65
N ASP A 78 -3.46 -4.38 15.94
CA ASP A 78 -2.13 -4.07 15.39
C ASP A 78 -1.36 -3.03 16.23
N GLY A 79 -2.00 -2.44 17.26
CA GLY A 79 -1.40 -1.39 18.09
C GLY A 79 -1.18 -0.06 17.35
N VAL A 80 -1.77 0.10 16.16
CA VAL A 80 -1.46 1.20 15.24
C VAL A 80 -2.50 2.29 15.33
N LYS A 81 -2.09 3.45 15.82
CA LYS A 81 -2.91 4.66 15.86
C LYS A 81 -2.82 5.41 14.53
N VAL A 82 -3.87 5.33 13.73
CA VAL A 82 -4.02 6.08 12.47
C VAL A 82 -5.29 6.91 12.51
N THR A 83 -5.36 7.97 11.72
CA THR A 83 -6.61 8.75 11.60
C THR A 83 -7.54 8.10 10.59
N ARG A 84 -8.86 8.31 10.73
CA ARG A 84 -9.85 7.89 9.72
C ARG A 84 -9.55 8.45 8.33
N LYS A 85 -8.99 9.67 8.26
CA LYS A 85 -8.55 10.29 7.01
C LYS A 85 -7.42 9.50 6.36
N THR A 86 -6.43 9.07 7.14
CA THR A 86 -5.32 8.23 6.64
C THR A 86 -5.84 6.96 5.98
N ILE A 87 -6.81 6.28 6.59
CA ILE A 87 -7.44 5.08 6.03
C ILE A 87 -8.15 5.42 4.71
N SER A 88 -8.93 6.51 4.68
CA SER A 88 -9.60 6.96 3.46
C SER A 88 -8.61 7.27 2.32
N ASP A 89 -7.49 7.92 2.64
CA ASP A 89 -6.45 8.26 1.67
C ASP A 89 -5.74 7.00 1.14
N TRP A 90 -5.52 5.98 1.98
CA TRP A 90 -5.02 4.67 1.54
C TRP A 90 -6.00 3.98 0.60
N THR A 91 -7.27 3.87 0.99
CA THR A 91 -8.31 3.30 0.13
C THR A 91 -8.35 4.03 -1.20
N LYS A 92 -8.36 5.37 -1.22
CA LYS A 92 -8.37 6.13 -2.48
C LYS A 92 -7.14 5.85 -3.34
N LYS A 93 -5.94 5.91 -2.76
CA LYS A 93 -4.67 5.67 -3.45
C LYS A 93 -4.63 4.29 -4.10
N TYR A 94 -5.14 3.27 -3.41
CA TYR A 94 -5.05 1.88 -3.85
C TYR A 94 -6.33 1.34 -4.53
N SER A 95 -7.45 2.07 -4.46
CA SER A 95 -8.71 1.72 -5.13
C SER A 95 -8.62 1.71 -6.65
N LEU A 96 -7.69 2.48 -7.24
CA LEU A 96 -7.49 2.51 -8.69
C LEU A 96 -6.93 1.18 -9.21
N PHE A 97 -6.16 0.45 -8.41
CA PHE A 97 -5.71 -0.91 -8.77
C PHE A 97 -6.88 -1.91 -8.73
N LEU A 98 -7.78 -1.78 -7.76
CA LEU A 98 -8.94 -2.67 -7.58
C LEU A 98 -10.05 -2.43 -8.60
N LYS A 99 -10.26 -1.19 -9.08
CA LYS A 99 -11.26 -0.88 -10.12
C LYS A 99 -11.01 -1.58 -11.46
N SER A 100 -9.79 -2.05 -11.72
CA SER A 100 -9.49 -2.86 -12.90
C SER A 100 -10.13 -4.26 -12.84
N HIS A 101 -10.42 -4.77 -11.64
CA HIS A 101 -11.18 -5.98 -11.41
C HIS A 101 -12.57 -5.62 -10.87
N LYS A 102 -13.53 -5.42 -11.77
CA LYS A 102 -14.96 -5.36 -11.40
C LYS A 102 -15.37 -6.71 -10.80
N PHE A 103 -15.17 -6.88 -9.49
CA PHE A 103 -15.89 -7.90 -8.74
C PHE A 103 -17.35 -7.43 -8.63
N SER A 104 -18.13 -7.93 -9.58
CA SER A 104 -19.58 -8.03 -9.51
C SER A 104 -19.97 -8.68 -8.18
N GLY A 105 -20.56 -7.91 -7.26
CA GLY A 105 -21.11 -8.46 -6.03
C GLY A 105 -21.26 -7.45 -4.91
N LYS A 106 -22.11 -6.43 -5.09
CA LYS A 106 -22.60 -5.65 -3.94
C LYS A 106 -23.49 -6.57 -3.10
N THR A 107 -22.99 -7.17 -2.03
CA THR A 107 -23.85 -7.74 -0.99
C THR A 107 -24.57 -6.58 -0.30
N LYS A 108 -25.86 -6.42 -0.62
CA LYS A 108 -26.75 -5.51 0.09
C LYS A 108 -26.96 -6.05 1.50
N THR A 109 -26.16 -5.63 2.46
CA THR A 109 -26.44 -5.89 3.87
C THR A 109 -27.63 -5.02 4.28
N LYS A 110 -28.83 -5.58 4.22
CA LYS A 110 -30.04 -4.98 4.81
C LYS A 110 -29.79 -4.84 6.32
N ARG A 111 -29.68 -3.60 6.82
CA ARG A 111 -29.81 -3.35 8.25
C ARG A 111 -31.26 -3.68 8.61
N LYS A 112 -31.49 -4.75 9.37
CA LYS A 112 -32.77 -4.96 10.06
C LYS A 112 -32.79 -3.96 11.20
N THR A 113 -33.65 -2.95 11.11
CA THR A 113 -34.06 -2.14 12.26
C THR A 113 -34.86 -3.07 13.16
N THR A 114 -34.33 -3.40 14.33
CA THR A 114 -35.09 -4.10 15.36
C THR A 114 -35.94 -3.06 16.08
N LEU A 115 -37.22 -3.40 16.28
CA LEU A 115 -38.28 -2.59 16.89
C LEU A 115 -37.89 -1.96 18.22
#